data_AF-A0A9Q3BFT5-F1
#
_entry.id   AF-A0A9Q3BFT5-F1
#
_cell.length_a   1.000
_cell.length_b   1.000
_cell.length_c   1.000
_cell.angle_alpha   90.00
_cell.angle_beta   90.00
_cell.angle_gamma   90.00
#
_symmetry.space_group_name_H-M   'P 1'
#
loop_
_entity.id
_entity.type
_entity.pdbx_description
1 polymer ?
#
loop_
_entity_poly.entity_id
_entity_poly.type
_entity_poly.pdbx_seq_one_letter_code
_entity_poly.pdbx_strand_id
1 'polypeptide(L)'
;MKLRGIGGHSTAIVGLAENTPIILPSGDERRIHFFVDRGAVHTVVGRPFLVDNGIRLEHSQDQGEILSYKEPYGRRFCIPICSPETKG
;
A
#
# COMPACT_ATOMS: atom_id res chain seq x y z
N MET A 1 -14.33 -14.24 8.57
CA MET A 1 -14.66 -13.24 7.53
C MET A 1 -14.17 -13.75 6.18
N LYS A 2 -14.80 -13.39 5.06
CA LYS A 2 -14.32 -13.74 3.71
C LYS A 2 -14.11 -12.47 2.89
N LEU A 3 -12.97 -12.38 2.20
CA LEU A 3 -12.64 -11.31 1.27
C LEU A 3 -13.12 -11.73 -0.13
N ARG A 4 -13.93 -10.88 -0.77
CA ARG A 4 -14.43 -11.14 -2.12
C ARG A 4 -13.57 -10.38 -3.13
N GLY A 5 -12.89 -11.13 -3.99
CA GLY A 5 -12.11 -10.60 -5.10
C GLY A 5 -12.95 -10.33 -6.35
N ILE A 6 -12.29 -9.74 -7.34
CA ILE A 6 -12.84 -9.56 -8.70
C ILE A 6 -13.16 -10.94 -9.28
N GLY A 7 -14.25 -11.06 -10.06
CA GLY A 7 -14.68 -12.34 -10.64
C GLY A 7 -15.34 -13.31 -9.65
N GLY A 8 -15.60 -12.89 -8.41
CA GLY A 8 -16.30 -13.71 -7.42
C GLY A 8 -15.41 -14.66 -6.63
N HIS A 9 -14.08 -14.58 -6.80
CA HIS A 9 -13.14 -15.28 -5.96
C HIS A 9 -13.37 -14.93 -4.48
N SER A 10 -13.24 -15.92 -3.60
CA SER A 10 -13.46 -15.74 -2.17
C SER A 10 -12.28 -16.30 -1.40
N THR A 11 -11.59 -15.44 -0.67
CA THR A 11 -10.46 -15.80 0.19
C THR A 11 -10.89 -15.76 1.65
N ALA A 12 -10.60 -16.82 2.41
CA ALA A 12 -10.92 -16.87 3.83
C ALA A 12 -9.88 -16.08 4.63
N ILE A 13 -10.34 -15.12 5.42
CA ILE A 13 -9.50 -14.42 6.39
C ILE A 13 -9.38 -15.29 7.63
N VAL A 14 -8.14 -15.63 7.99
CA VAL A 14 -7.80 -16.52 9.10
C VAL A 14 -7.37 -15.75 10.35
N GLY A 15 -7.12 -14.45 10.25
CA GLY A 15 -6.74 -13.62 11.38
C GLY A 15 -6.74 -12.13 11.08
N LEU A 16 -6.48 -11.36 12.13
CA LEU A 16 -6.25 -9.92 12.12
C LEU A 16 -4.93 -9.69 12.88
N ALA A 17 -3.98 -9.01 12.24
CA ALA A 17 -2.79 -8.50 12.90
C ALA A 17 -3.05 -7.04 13.26
N GLU A 18 -2.81 -6.68 14.53
CA GLU A 18 -3.06 -5.34 15.05
C GLU A 18 -1.79 -4.71 15.61
N ASN A 19 -1.69 -3.38 15.52
CA ASN A 19 -0.55 -2.61 16.04
C ASN A 19 0.81 -3.07 15.52
N THR A 20 0.85 -3.64 14.31
CA THR A 20 2.08 -4.10 13.68
C THR A 20 2.93 -2.89 13.30
N PRO A 21 4.20 -2.81 13.74
CA PRO A 21 5.10 -1.74 13.34
C PRO A 21 5.50 -1.91 11.87
N ILE A 22 5.49 -0.81 11.14
CA ILE A 22 6.08 -0.70 9.81
C ILE A 22 6.98 0.52 9.74
N ILE A 23 7.97 0.48 8.87
CA ILE A 23 8.89 1.59 8.62
C ILE A 23 8.53 2.18 7.26
N LEU A 24 8.17 3.45 7.24
CA LEU A 24 8.01 4.18 5.98
C LEU A 24 9.39 4.52 5.39
N PRO A 25 9.47 4.82 4.07
CA PRO A 25 10.74 5.23 3.47
C PRO A 25 11.37 6.49 4.07
N SER A 26 10.58 7.31 4.79
CA SER A 26 11.04 8.42 5.61
C SER A 26 11.91 7.99 6.80
N GLY A 27 11.81 6.74 7.24
CA GLY A 27 12.32 6.24 8.50
C GLY A 27 11.29 6.30 9.64
N ASP A 28 10.13 6.92 9.43
CA ASP A 28 9.08 6.99 10.45
C ASP A 28 8.47 5.60 10.71
N GLU A 29 8.38 5.22 11.99
CA GLU A 29 7.63 4.04 12.39
C GLU A 29 6.14 4.37 12.49
N ARG A 30 5.31 3.51 11.90
CA ARG A 30 3.85 3.59 12.02
C ARG A 30 3.25 2.26 12.45
N ARG A 31 2.08 2.34 13.10
CA ARG A 31 1.32 1.18 13.56
C ARG A 31 0.15 0.94 12.64
N ILE A 32 0.02 -0.28 12.14
CA ILE A 32 -1.05 -0.65 11.21
C ILE A 32 -1.77 -1.92 11.64
N HIS A 33 -2.96 -2.09 11.06
CA HIS A 33 -3.81 -3.25 11.23
C HIS A 33 -4.09 -3.86 9.85
N PHE A 34 -3.97 -5.18 9.72
CA PHE A 34 -4.25 -5.85 8.46
C PHE A 34 -4.80 -7.25 8.67
N PHE A 35 -5.63 -7.69 7.72
CA PHE A 35 -6.16 -9.04 7.70
C PHE A 35 -5.12 -10.04 7.18
N VAL A 36 -5.13 -11.24 7.76
CA VAL A 36 -4.26 -12.35 7.36
C VAL A 36 -5.11 -13.41 6.67
N ASP A 37 -4.67 -13.86 5.50
CA ASP A 37 -5.21 -15.04 4.82
C ASP A 37 -4.12 -16.10 4.62
N ARG A 38 -4.52 -17.31 4.21
CA ARG A 38 -3.60 -18.44 3.92
C ARG A 38 -3.35 -18.64 2.42
N GLY A 39 -3.92 -17.79 1.58
CA GLY A 39 -3.73 -17.87 0.13
C GLY A 39 -2.33 -17.44 -0.26
N ALA A 40 -1.84 -17.97 -1.38
CA ALA A 40 -0.65 -17.43 -2.05
C ALA A 40 -1.03 -16.13 -2.79
N VAL A 41 -1.50 -15.12 -2.06
CA VAL A 41 -1.82 -13.80 -2.61
C VAL A 41 -0.69 -12.83 -2.25
N HIS A 42 -0.44 -11.87 -3.13
CA HIS A 42 0.44 -10.76 -2.82
C HIS A 42 -0.15 -9.92 -1.67
N THR A 43 0.72 -9.35 -0.85
CA THR A 43 0.31 -8.36 0.16
C THR A 43 -0.40 -7.20 -0.53
N VAL A 44 -1.62 -6.87 -0.07
CA VAL A 44 -2.41 -5.78 -0.62
C VAL A 44 -2.32 -4.56 0.30
N VAL A 45 -1.82 -3.46 -0.25
CA VAL A 45 -1.93 -2.14 0.40
C VAL A 45 -3.29 -1.55 0.03
N GLY A 46 -4.26 -1.72 0.93
CA GLY A 46 -5.62 -1.23 0.73
C GLY A 46 -5.77 0.28 0.93
N ARG A 47 -6.91 0.83 0.49
CA ARG A 47 -7.28 2.24 0.73
C ARG A 47 -7.22 2.69 2.19
N PRO A 48 -7.62 1.87 3.21
CA PRO A 48 -7.51 2.28 4.61
C PRO A 48 -6.08 2.71 4.97
N PHE A 49 -5.09 1.87 4.65
CA PHE A 49 -3.69 2.19 4.86
C PHE A 49 -3.27 3.49 4.17
N LEU A 50 -3.71 3.71 2.92
CA LEU A 50 -3.34 4.91 2.17
C LEU A 50 -3.91 6.18 2.83
N VAL A 51 -5.19 6.15 3.21
CA VAL A 51 -5.89 7.28 3.83
C VAL A 51 -5.30 7.60 5.20
N ASP A 52 -5.14 6.59 6.06
CA ASP A 52 -4.64 6.76 7.42
C ASP A 52 -3.21 7.33 7.44
N ASN A 53 -2.45 7.08 6.37
CA ASN A 53 -1.07 7.53 6.25
C ASN A 53 -0.88 8.76 5.37
N GLY A 54 -1.95 9.37 4.87
CA GLY A 54 -1.87 10.53 3.98
C GLY A 54 -1.14 10.23 2.67
N ILE A 55 -1.15 8.96 2.24
CA ILE A 55 -0.55 8.49 1.00
C ILE A 55 -1.57 8.64 -0.13
N ARG A 56 -1.12 9.17 -1.27
CA ARG A 56 -1.93 9.44 -2.45
C ARG A 56 -1.39 8.67 -3.64
N LEU A 57 -2.29 8.08 -4.41
CA LEU A 57 -2.02 7.58 -5.74
C LEU A 57 -2.17 8.74 -6.73
N GLU A 58 -1.10 9.09 -7.42
CA GLU A 58 -1.07 10.23 -8.35
C GLU A 58 -0.38 9.83 -9.66
N HIS A 59 -0.62 10.60 -10.73
CA HIS A 59 0.07 10.42 -11.99
C HIS A 59 1.05 11.59 -12.22
N SER A 60 2.31 11.26 -12.43
CA SER A 60 3.41 12.17 -12.74
C SER A 60 3.75 12.07 -14.22
N GLN A 61 4.01 13.21 -14.88
CA GLN A 61 4.38 13.22 -16.30
C GLN A 61 5.69 12.47 -16.58
N ASP A 62 6.65 12.53 -15.66
CA ASP A 62 7.99 11.94 -15.84
C ASP A 62 8.08 10.50 -15.33
N GLN A 63 7.24 10.12 -14.35
CA GLN A 63 7.37 8.86 -13.60
C GLN A 63 6.13 7.95 -13.73
N GLY A 64 5.09 8.38 -14.44
CA GLY A 64 3.84 7.62 -14.53
C GLY A 64 3.10 7.57 -13.18
N GLU A 65 2.55 6.41 -12.84
CA GLU A 65 1.82 6.21 -11.60
C GLU A 65 2.76 6.18 -10.38
N ILE A 66 2.51 7.06 -9.42
CA ILE A 66 3.31 7.21 -8.21
C ILE A 66 2.45 7.10 -6.94
N LEU A 67 3.00 6.50 -5.90
CA LEU A 67 2.57 6.73 -4.51
C LEU A 67 3.31 7.94 -3.97
N SER A 68 2.58 8.89 -3.39
CA SER A 68 3.20 10.06 -2.78
C SER A 68 2.63 10.38 -1.40
N TYR A 69 3.49 10.87 -0.52
CA TYR A 69 3.12 11.34 0.80
C TYR A 69 4.00 12.51 1.23
N LYS A 70 3.48 13.34 2.13
CA LYS A 70 4.20 14.47 2.71
C LYS A 70 4.64 14.11 4.14
N GLU A 71 5.90 14.32 4.42
CA GLU A 71 6.42 14.27 5.78
C GLU A 71 6.01 15.50 6.60
N PRO A 72 6.06 15.42 7.94
CA PRO A 72 5.84 16.55 8.84
C PRO A 72 6.72 17.76 8.53
N TYR A 73 7.95 17.54 8.04
CA TYR A 73 8.92 18.59 7.69
C TYR A 73 8.74 19.16 6.27
N GLY A 74 7.63 18.82 5.59
CA GLY A 74 7.26 19.38 4.29
C GLY A 74 7.91 18.70 3.09
N ARG A 75 8.86 17.78 3.30
CA ARG A 75 9.43 16.97 2.22
C ARG A 75 8.37 16.03 1.66
N ARG A 76 8.28 15.99 0.33
CA ARG A 76 7.39 15.09 -0.39
C ARG A 76 8.18 13.90 -0.92
N PHE A 77 7.67 12.70 -0.65
CA PHE A 77 8.20 11.46 -1.21
C PHE A 77 7.30 11.03 -2.37
N CYS A 78 7.93 10.56 -3.44
CA CYS A 78 7.28 10.01 -4.62
C CYS A 78 7.94 8.68 -4.95
N ILE A 79 7.14 7.61 -4.96
CA ILE A 79 7.58 6.24 -5.22
C ILE A 79 6.86 5.78 -6.50
N PRO A 80 7.57 5.51 -7.60
CA PRO A 80 6.95 4.96 -8.80
C PRO A 80 6.41 3.55 -8.52
N ILE A 81 5.18 3.29 -8.96
CA ILE A 81 4.50 1.98 -8.82
C ILE A 81 4.73 1.14 -10.07
N CYS A 82 4.67 1.82 -11.22
CA CYS A 82 4.94 1.25 -12.52
C CYS A 82 6.13 2.04 -13.07
N SER A 83 7.34 1.48 -12.97
CA SER A 83 8.41 1.97 -13.86
C SER A 83 7.94 1.68 -15.28
N PRO A 84 7.95 2.64 -16.23
CA PRO A 84 7.85 2.26 -17.62
C PRO A 84 8.94 1.23 -17.84
N GLU A 85 8.57 0.02 -18.26
CA GLU A 85 9.57 -0.96 -18.70
C GLU A 85 10.44 -0.19 -19.69
N THR A 86 11.73 -0.05 -19.37
CA THR A 86 12.72 0.45 -20.33
C THR A 86 12.54 -0.39 -21.57
N LYS A 87 11.93 0.20 -22.61
CA LYS A 87 11.85 -0.42 -23.91
C LYS A 87 13.28 -0.74 -24.33
N GLY A 88 13.50 -2.00 -24.71
CA GLY A 88 14.73 -2.42 -25.39
C GLY A 88 14.94 -1.70 -26.71
#